data_AF-A0A182YDW4-F1
#
_entry.id   AF-A0A182YDW4-F1
#
_cell.length_a   1.000
_cell.length_b   1.000
_cell.length_c   1.000
_cell.angle_alpha   90.00
_cell.angle_beta   90.00
_cell.angle_gamma   90.00
#
_symmetry.space_group_name_H-M   'P 1'
#
loop_
_entity.id
_entity.type
_entity.pdbx_description
1 polymer ?
#
loop_
_entity_poly.entity_id
_entity_poly.type
_entity_poly.pdbx_seq_one_letter_code
_entity_poly.pdbx_strand_id
1 'polypeptide(L)'
;MSVFNLGVVFGPTLLRAAEETVAAILDIKFNNVIIEILIENYDKIFKNIPSTLAGGGAGESYIRVRTLYACLAENDGELSFEPNQIITNGMYISRVRRSNEPGWLEGTLNGKSGLIPENYVEILK
;
A
#
# COMPACT_ATOMS: atom_id res chain seq x y z
N MET A 1 22.01 7.71 7.66
CA MET A 1 21.72 9.08 7.19
C MET A 1 20.50 9.59 7.95
N SER A 2 20.41 10.90 8.25
CA SER A 2 19.22 11.48 8.90
C SER A 2 18.06 11.67 7.92
N VAL A 3 16.82 11.72 8.43
CA VAL A 3 15.62 12.01 7.63
C VAL A 3 15.73 13.39 6.96
N PHE A 4 16.27 14.37 7.70
CA PHE A 4 16.58 15.70 7.18
C PHE A 4 17.47 15.67 5.92
N ASN A 5 18.55 14.87 5.93
CA ASN A 5 19.44 14.76 4.78
C ASN A 5 18.73 14.14 3.56
N LEU A 6 17.79 13.21 3.78
CA LEU A 6 16.97 12.63 2.73
C LEU A 6 15.95 13.64 2.19
N GLY A 7 15.33 14.45 3.08
CA GLY A 7 14.43 15.53 2.70
C GLY A 7 15.11 16.54 1.77
N VAL A 8 16.31 17.01 2.15
CA VAL A 8 17.09 17.97 1.33
C VAL A 8 17.46 17.41 -0.05
N VAL A 9 17.80 16.13 -0.15
CA VAL A 9 18.25 15.52 -1.41
C VAL A 9 17.07 15.15 -2.32
N PHE A 10 16.01 14.57 -1.76
CA PHE A 10 14.91 13.99 -2.55
C PHE A 10 13.67 14.89 -2.66
N GLY A 11 13.45 15.82 -1.73
CA GLY A 11 12.29 16.72 -1.72
C GLY A 11 12.09 17.47 -3.03
N PRO A 12 13.11 18.21 -3.54
CA PRO A 12 12.99 18.94 -4.80
C PRO A 12 12.75 18.06 -6.02
N THR A 13 13.21 16.80 -5.99
CA THR A 13 13.13 15.87 -7.13
C THR A 13 11.79 15.15 -7.17
N LEU A 14 11.29 14.68 -6.02
CA LEU A 14 10.04 13.93 -5.92
C LEU A 14 8.79 14.82 -5.99
N LEU A 15 8.90 16.08 -5.56
CA LEU A 15 7.78 17.02 -5.47
C LEU A 15 7.94 18.20 -6.45
N ARG A 16 8.74 18.04 -7.50
CA ARG A 16 8.95 19.08 -8.51
C ARG A 16 7.61 19.41 -9.19
N ALA A 17 7.18 20.67 -9.08
CA ALA A 17 6.03 21.16 -9.82
C ALA A 17 6.28 21.07 -11.34
N ALA A 18 5.23 20.79 -12.12
CA ALA A 18 5.34 20.67 -13.58
C ALA A 18 5.66 22.01 -14.27
N GLU A 19 5.34 23.14 -13.63
CA GLU A 19 5.60 24.48 -14.14
C GLU A 19 6.69 25.18 -13.34
N GLU A 20 7.71 25.69 -14.05
CA GLU A 20 8.85 26.40 -13.47
C GLU A 20 8.53 27.87 -13.20
N THR A 21 7.60 28.12 -12.27
CA THR A 21 7.28 29.49 -11.83
C THR A 21 8.20 29.94 -10.69
N VAL A 22 8.39 31.25 -10.53
CA VAL A 22 9.17 31.82 -9.40
C VAL A 22 8.59 31.39 -8.04
N ALA A 23 7.27 31.20 -7.97
CA ALA A 23 6.59 30.67 -6.78
C ALA A 23 6.95 29.21 -6.49
N ALA A 24 7.09 28.37 -7.53
CA ALA A 24 7.47 26.96 -7.40
C ALA A 24 8.91 26.76 -6.90
N ILE A 25 9.80 27.73 -7.11
CA ILE A 25 11.19 27.70 -6.64
C ILE A 25 11.30 27.96 -5.13
N LEU A 26 10.36 28.71 -4.54
CA LEU A 26 10.36 29.04 -3.11
C LEU A 26 9.90 27.88 -2.20
N ASP A 27 9.38 26.81 -2.80
CA ASP A 27 8.75 25.69 -2.08
C ASP A 27 9.75 24.62 -1.62
N ILE A 28 11.06 24.82 -1.82
CA ILE A 28 12.10 23.84 -1.45
C ILE A 28 12.06 23.51 0.05
N LYS A 29 11.87 24.52 0.90
CA LYS A 29 11.77 24.30 2.35
C LYS A 29 10.52 23.51 2.72
N PHE A 30 9.43 23.72 2.00
CA PHE A 30 8.19 22.99 2.22
C PHE A 30 8.30 21.54 1.75
N ASN A 31 8.89 21.30 0.58
CA ASN A 31 9.12 19.95 0.04
C ASN A 31 9.97 19.09 0.97
N ASN A 32 11.02 19.67 1.58
CA ASN A 32 11.84 18.96 2.55
C ASN A 32 11.02 18.56 3.79
N VAL A 33 10.20 19.47 4.33
CA VAL A 33 9.30 19.21 5.47
C VAL A 33 8.27 18.12 5.13
N ILE A 34 7.70 18.14 3.93
CA ILE A 34 6.76 17.11 3.48
C ILE A 34 7.43 15.74 3.44
N ILE A 35 8.63 15.63 2.87
CA ILE A 35 9.36 14.36 2.84
C ILE A 35 9.72 13.89 4.26
N GLU A 36 10.13 14.80 5.14
CA GLU A 36 10.40 14.46 6.54
C GLU A 36 9.16 13.88 7.24
N ILE A 37 8.01 14.56 7.12
CA ILE A 37 6.74 14.10 7.69
C ILE A 37 6.33 12.74 7.11
N LEU A 38 6.49 12.54 5.80
CA LEU A 38 6.16 11.28 5.12
C LEU A 38 7.03 10.12 5.61
N ILE A 39 8.32 10.36 5.84
CA ILE A 39 9.24 9.34 6.36
C ILE A 39 8.90 9.03 7.82
N GLU A 40 8.76 10.06 8.66
CA GLU A 40 8.46 9.90 10.09
C GLU A 40 7.12 9.21 10.35
N ASN A 41 6.14 9.41 9.46
CA ASN A 41 4.80 8.85 9.60
C ASN A 41 4.51 7.73 8.59
N TYR A 42 5.54 7.15 7.97
CA TYR A 42 5.38 6.15 6.91
C TYR A 42 4.43 5.02 7.31
N ASP A 43 4.62 4.45 8.51
CA ASP A 43 3.76 3.36 9.00
C ASP A 43 2.30 3.82 9.21
N LYS A 44 2.11 5.03 9.72
CA LYS A 44 0.76 5.57 9.97
C LYS A 44 0.01 5.91 8.68
N ILE A 45 0.73 6.40 7.67
CA ILE A 45 0.16 6.87 6.41
C ILE A 45 -0.06 5.70 5.45
N PHE A 46 0.90 4.77 5.37
CA PHE A 46 0.93 3.75 4.32
C PHE A 46 0.71 2.32 4.82
N LYS A 47 0.91 2.02 6.11
CA LYS A 47 0.64 0.68 6.66
C LYS A 47 -0.67 0.58 7.43
N ASN A 48 -1.29 1.70 7.78
CA ASN A 48 -2.56 1.73 8.48
C ASN A 48 -3.69 2.16 7.55
N ILE A 49 -4.87 1.58 7.76
CA ILE A 49 -6.09 1.97 7.06
C ILE A 49 -6.68 3.16 7.81
N PRO A 50 -7.09 4.24 7.12
CA PRO A 50 -7.71 5.36 7.79
C PRO A 50 -9.00 4.94 8.48
N SER A 51 -9.15 5.35 9.73
CA SER A 51 -10.32 5.09 10.57
C SER A 51 -11.63 5.57 9.94
N THR A 52 -11.59 6.54 9.01
CA THR A 52 -12.75 7.01 8.24
C THR A 52 -13.32 5.94 7.29
N LEU A 53 -12.50 5.00 6.81
CA LEU A 53 -12.96 3.81 6.07
C LEU A 53 -13.36 2.67 7.02
N ALA A 54 -12.97 2.74 8.30
CA ALA A 54 -13.35 1.81 9.35
C ALA A 54 -14.63 2.25 10.09
N GLY A 55 -15.39 3.18 9.53
CA GLY A 55 -16.62 3.70 10.11
C GLY A 55 -17.86 2.94 9.62
N GLY A 56 -18.32 1.95 10.39
CA GLY A 56 -19.71 1.47 10.27
C GLY A 56 -19.95 -0.04 10.40
N GLY A 57 -19.29 -0.75 11.31
CA GLY A 57 -19.67 -2.12 11.64
C GLY A 57 -18.58 -2.85 12.42
N ALA A 58 -18.90 -3.30 13.62
CA ALA A 58 -18.05 -4.23 14.36
C ALA A 58 -17.84 -5.50 13.51
N GLY A 59 -16.66 -5.70 12.91
CA GLY A 59 -16.32 -7.00 12.32
C GLY A 59 -15.43 -7.08 11.08
N GLU A 60 -14.98 -6.00 10.43
CA GLU A 60 -13.97 -6.17 9.36
C GLU A 60 -12.58 -6.40 9.98
N SER A 61 -12.31 -7.66 10.35
CA SER A 61 -10.97 -8.13 10.70
C SER A 61 -10.03 -7.85 9.54
N TYR A 62 -9.00 -7.04 9.76
CA TYR A 62 -7.96 -6.81 8.77
C TYR A 62 -7.21 -8.12 8.50
N ILE A 63 -7.51 -8.75 7.37
CA ILE A 63 -6.86 -9.99 6.97
C ILE A 63 -5.54 -9.60 6.29
N ARG A 64 -4.43 -9.98 6.91
CA ARG A 64 -3.11 -9.97 6.28
C ARG A 64 -2.75 -11.41 5.98
N VAL A 65 -2.26 -11.69 4.79
CA VAL A 65 -1.83 -13.04 4.41
C VAL A 65 -0.41 -13.07 3.89
N ARG A 66 0.24 -14.22 4.06
CA ARG A 66 1.49 -14.58 3.40
C ARG A 66 1.20 -15.68 2.37
N THR A 67 1.66 -15.50 1.14
CA THR A 67 1.58 -16.55 0.12
C THR A 67 2.53 -17.70 0.44
N LEU A 68 2.05 -18.93 0.31
CA LEU A 68 2.83 -20.15 0.57
C LEU A 68 3.37 -20.75 -0.73
N TYR A 69 2.64 -20.55 -1.83
CA TYR A 69 2.97 -21.08 -3.16
C TYR A 69 2.88 -19.98 -4.22
N ALA A 70 3.49 -20.23 -5.37
CA ALA A 70 3.33 -19.38 -6.55
C ALA A 70 1.95 -19.60 -7.17
N CYS A 71 1.34 -18.54 -7.68
CA CYS A 71 0.12 -18.59 -8.47
C CYS A 71 0.32 -17.76 -9.73
N LEU A 72 0.03 -18.35 -10.88
CA LEU A 72 -0.04 -17.66 -12.16
C LEU A 72 -1.52 -17.48 -12.48
N ALA A 73 -2.01 -16.25 -12.46
CA ALA A 73 -3.38 -15.94 -12.84
C ALA A 73 -3.62 -16.37 -14.29
N GLU A 74 -4.65 -17.19 -14.51
CA GLU A 74 -5.06 -17.60 -15.86
C GLU A 74 -6.01 -16.57 -16.49
N ASN A 75 -6.73 -15.80 -15.64
CA ASN A 75 -7.69 -14.79 -16.05
C ASN A 75 -7.42 -13.42 -15.41
N ASP A 76 -8.02 -12.37 -15.97
CA ASP A 76 -7.90 -11.00 -15.45
C ASP A 76 -8.50 -10.81 -14.05
N GLY A 77 -9.40 -11.70 -13.64
CA GLY A 77 -9.99 -11.73 -12.30
C GLY A 77 -9.12 -12.38 -11.22
N GLU A 78 -8.00 -13.00 -11.58
CA GLU A 78 -7.11 -13.71 -10.65
C GLU A 78 -5.81 -12.94 -10.39
N LEU A 79 -5.23 -13.19 -9.22
CA LEU A 79 -4.00 -12.53 -8.78
C LEU A 79 -2.78 -13.45 -8.96
N SER A 80 -1.78 -12.98 -9.71
CA SER A 80 -0.48 -13.66 -9.80
C SER A 80 0.43 -13.24 -8.64
N PHE A 81 1.10 -14.20 -8.02
CA PHE A 81 2.02 -13.95 -6.90
C PHE A 81 3.06 -15.06 -6.77
N GLU A 82 4.17 -14.74 -6.12
CA GLU A 82 5.26 -15.65 -5.75
C GLU A 82 5.12 -16.07 -4.26
N PRO A 83 5.79 -17.16 -3.82
CA PRO A 83 5.82 -17.56 -2.42
C PRO A 83 6.44 -16.49 -1.51
N ASN A 84 6.01 -16.45 -0.25
CA ASN A 84 6.47 -15.53 0.81
C ASN A 84 6.17 -14.04 0.58
N GLN A 85 5.27 -13.71 -0.35
CA GLN A 85 4.78 -12.35 -0.52
C GLN A 85 3.70 -12.04 0.52
N ILE A 86 3.64 -10.78 0.93
CA ILE A 86 2.68 -10.31 1.91
C ILE A 86 1.59 -9.52 1.18
N ILE A 87 0.34 -9.91 1.40
CA ILE A 87 -0.83 -9.22 0.85
C ILE A 87 -1.65 -8.68 2.04
N THR A 88 -1.72 -7.36 2.16
CA THR A 88 -2.40 -6.64 3.26
C THR A 88 -3.70 -5.99 2.80
N ASN A 89 -4.42 -5.38 3.73
CA ASN A 89 -5.53 -4.46 3.48
C ASN A 89 -5.00 -3.03 3.73
N GLY A 90 -4.68 -2.27 2.68
CA GLY A 90 -4.03 -0.96 2.73
C GLY A 90 -4.57 -0.08 1.61
N MET A 91 -4.92 1.16 1.95
CA MET A 91 -5.77 2.04 1.13
C MET A 91 -5.25 2.36 -0.28
N TYR A 92 -3.98 2.05 -0.60
CA TYR A 92 -3.40 2.27 -1.93
C TYR A 92 -2.68 1.05 -2.54
N ILE A 93 -2.54 -0.05 -1.80
CA ILE A 93 -1.88 -1.26 -2.31
C ILE A 93 -2.37 -2.41 -1.43
N SER A 94 -3.05 -3.38 -2.05
CA SER A 94 -3.55 -4.59 -1.40
C SER A 94 -4.84 -4.39 -0.62
N ARG A 95 -5.98 -4.93 -1.10
CA ARG A 95 -7.17 -5.22 -0.29
C ARG A 95 -7.24 -6.72 -0.11
N VAL A 96 -7.43 -7.24 1.11
CA VAL A 96 -7.78 -8.66 1.32
C VAL A 96 -9.14 -8.74 2.00
N ARG A 97 -10.15 -9.25 1.28
CA ARG A 97 -11.50 -9.47 1.78
C ARG A 97 -11.92 -10.92 1.50
N ARG A 98 -12.89 -11.44 2.25
CA ARG A 98 -13.52 -12.70 1.87
C ARG A 98 -14.24 -12.48 0.54
N SER A 99 -14.01 -13.36 -0.43
CA SER A 99 -14.76 -13.36 -1.66
C SER A 99 -16.19 -13.88 -1.42
N ASN A 100 -17.11 -13.57 -2.32
CA ASN A 100 -18.39 -14.26 -2.41
C ASN A 100 -18.23 -15.71 -2.87
N GLU A 101 -17.07 -16.04 -3.44
CA GLU A 101 -16.70 -17.37 -3.88
C GLU A 101 -16.10 -18.17 -2.71
N PRO A 102 -16.71 -19.31 -2.33
CA PRO A 102 -16.20 -20.15 -1.24
C PRO A 102 -14.77 -20.60 -1.49
N GLY A 103 -13.88 -20.39 -0.52
CA GLY A 103 -12.46 -20.78 -0.60
C GLY A 103 -11.55 -19.76 -1.28
N TRP A 104 -12.06 -18.57 -1.60
CA TRP A 104 -11.29 -17.49 -2.21
C TRP A 104 -11.29 -16.22 -1.35
N LEU A 105 -10.16 -15.53 -1.37
CA LEU A 105 -10.01 -14.16 -0.88
C LEU A 105 -9.87 -13.22 -2.07
N GLU A 106 -10.35 -12.00 -1.95
CA GLU A 106 -10.11 -10.94 -2.94
C GLU A 106 -8.93 -10.10 -2.47
N GLY A 107 -7.85 -10.09 -3.26
CA GLY A 107 -6.55 -9.47 -3.02
C GLY A 107 -6.25 -8.26 -3.91
N THR A 108 -5.32 -7.38 -3.51
CA THR A 108 -4.58 -6.57 -4.49
C THR A 108 -3.08 -6.80 -4.27
N LEU A 109 -2.26 -6.88 -5.31
CA LEU A 109 -0.80 -6.95 -5.20
C LEU A 109 -0.21 -6.18 -6.38
N ASN A 110 0.77 -5.30 -6.10
CA ASN A 110 1.39 -4.44 -7.12
C ASN A 110 0.38 -3.64 -7.96
N GLY A 111 -0.73 -3.22 -7.36
CA GLY A 111 -1.80 -2.47 -8.03
C GLY A 111 -2.76 -3.31 -8.87
N LYS A 112 -2.53 -4.63 -9.04
CA LYS A 112 -3.50 -5.55 -9.65
C LYS A 112 -4.40 -6.15 -8.58
N SER A 113 -5.71 -6.11 -8.78
CA SER A 113 -6.69 -6.78 -7.91
C SER A 113 -7.13 -8.10 -8.52
N GLY A 114 -7.42 -9.09 -7.68
CA GLY A 114 -7.92 -10.38 -8.14
C GLY A 114 -8.13 -11.37 -7.01
N LEU A 115 -8.67 -12.53 -7.36
CA LEU A 115 -8.93 -13.63 -6.44
C LEU A 115 -7.62 -14.34 -6.06
N ILE A 116 -7.56 -14.76 -4.79
CA ILE A 116 -6.48 -15.50 -4.15
C ILE A 116 -7.08 -16.76 -3.53
N PRO A 117 -6.59 -17.97 -3.85
CA PRO A 117 -7.04 -19.19 -3.18
C PRO A 117 -6.66 -19.18 -1.69
N GLU A 118 -7.61 -19.46 -0.79
CA GLU A 118 -7.36 -19.49 0.67
C GLU A 118 -6.30 -20.53 1.07
N ASN A 119 -6.24 -21.66 0.36
CA ASN A 119 -5.26 -22.72 0.61
C ASN A 119 -3.83 -22.37 0.14
N TYR A 120 -3.65 -21.28 -0.61
CA TYR A 120 -2.35 -20.82 -1.07
C TYR A 120 -1.72 -19.80 -0.14
N VAL A 121 -2.42 -19.46 0.95
CA VAL A 121 -2.00 -18.39 1.84
C VAL A 121 -2.16 -18.76 3.31
N GLU A 122 -1.33 -18.15 4.14
CA GLU A 122 -1.41 -18.22 5.59
C GLU A 122 -1.87 -16.87 6.14
N ILE A 123 -2.92 -16.86 6.96
CA ILE A 123 -3.36 -15.64 7.64
C ILE A 123 -2.34 -15.28 8.73
N LEU A 124 -1.75 -14.10 8.60
CA LEU A 124 -0.85 -13.52 9.58
C LEU A 124 -1.66 -12.76 10.64
N LYS A 125 -1.44 -13.12 11.91
CA LYS A 125 -1.97 -12.42 13.08
C LYS A 125 -1.07 -11.28 13.52
#